data_AF-A0A536EL52-F1
#
_entry.id   AF-A0A536EL52-F1
#
_cell.length_a   1.000
_cell.length_b   1.000
_cell.length_c   1.000
_cell.angle_alpha   90.00
_cell.angle_beta   90.00
_cell.angle_gamma   90.00
#
_symmetry.space_group_name_H-M   'P 1'
#
loop_
_entity.id
_entity.type
_entity.pdbx_description
1 polymer ?
#
loop_
_entity_poly.entity_id
_entity_poly.type
_entity_poly.pdbx_seq_one_letter_code
_entity_poly.pdbx_strand_id
1 'polypeptide(L)'
;MAEATTAKSGTDTWSLIHEQRQKVGDMLATLNDQQWETASLCAGWRVRDVAAHNIETQLMTPGRFISQYLGTGFRFHAMNAKGVDAHRTQPVSDLLAQFRETAKRSTAPPGPLMTMLGEAVIHGEDMARPVGKRIDISP
;
A
#
# COMPACT_ATOMS: atom_id res chain seq x y z
N MET A 1 21.10 -9.04 39.13
CA MET A 1 21.06 -10.22 38.25
C MET A 1 19.61 -10.66 38.20
N ALA A 2 18.85 -10.15 37.24
CA ALA A 2 17.49 -10.60 36.96
C ALA A 2 17.45 -10.82 35.45
N GLU A 3 17.37 -12.10 35.05
CA GLU A 3 17.29 -12.53 33.67
C GLU A 3 15.98 -12.05 33.05
N ALA A 4 16.11 -11.45 31.87
CA ALA A 4 14.99 -11.05 31.04
C ALA A 4 14.20 -12.29 30.63
N THR A 5 12.90 -12.26 30.93
CA THR A 5 11.94 -13.24 30.43
C THR A 5 11.83 -13.09 28.92
N THR A 6 12.32 -14.07 28.17
CA THR A 6 12.11 -14.22 26.73
C THR A 6 10.62 -14.41 26.47
N ALA A 7 9.95 -13.35 26.01
CA ALA A 7 8.58 -13.47 25.51
C ALA A 7 8.57 -14.19 24.15
N LYS A 8 7.57 -15.05 24.00
CA LYS A 8 7.33 -16.02 22.92
C LYS A 8 7.32 -15.42 21.51
N SER A 9 7.73 -16.22 20.52
CA SER A 9 7.61 -16.04 19.06
C SER A 9 6.26 -15.41 18.64
N GLY A 10 6.23 -14.08 18.50
CA GLY A 10 5.14 -13.32 17.89
C GLY A 10 5.47 -13.00 16.44
N THR A 11 4.45 -12.98 15.57
CA THR A 11 4.59 -12.58 14.17
C THR A 11 5.23 -11.20 14.09
N ASP A 12 6.38 -11.08 13.40
CA ASP A 12 7.01 -9.78 13.15
C ASP A 12 6.06 -8.88 12.34
N THR A 13 6.10 -7.57 12.60
CA THR A 13 5.19 -6.60 11.97
C THR A 13 5.31 -6.63 10.44
N TRP A 14 6.52 -6.88 9.91
CA TRP A 14 6.70 -7.04 8.46
C TRP A 14 5.97 -8.25 7.89
N SER A 15 5.92 -9.36 8.62
CA SER A 15 5.17 -10.54 8.17
C SER A 15 3.68 -10.23 8.04
N LEU A 16 3.09 -9.49 8.99
CA LEU A 16 1.70 -9.03 8.90
C LEU A 16 1.49 -8.07 7.72
N ILE A 17 2.42 -7.14 7.50
CA ILE A 17 2.36 -6.21 6.37
C ILE A 17 2.41 -6.97 5.04
N HIS A 18 3.33 -7.92 4.89
CA HIS A 18 3.49 -8.70 3.67
C HIS A 18 2.26 -9.56 3.41
N GLU A 19 1.75 -10.24 4.44
CA GLU A 19 0.53 -11.05 4.32
C GLU A 19 -0.66 -10.18 3.87
N GLN A 20 -0.87 -9.04 4.52
CA GLN A 20 -1.97 -8.15 4.16
C GLN A 20 -1.81 -7.61 2.72
N ARG A 21 -0.60 -7.20 2.32
CA ARG A 21 -0.34 -6.74 0.95
C ARG A 21 -0.58 -7.85 -0.07
N GLN A 22 -0.19 -9.10 0.22
CA GLN A 22 -0.48 -10.24 -0.65
C GLN A 22 -1.99 -10.43 -0.83
N LYS A 23 -2.76 -10.41 0.26
CA LYS A 23 -4.23 -10.52 0.19
C LYS A 23 -4.88 -9.40 -0.63
N VAL A 24 -4.37 -8.17 -0.53
CA VAL A 24 -4.80 -7.06 -1.40
C VAL A 24 -4.46 -7.36 -2.87
N GLY A 25 -3.25 -7.83 -3.16
CA GLY A 25 -2.83 -8.20 -4.52
C GLY A 25 -3.60 -9.38 -5.11
N ASP A 26 -4.11 -10.30 -4.28
CA ASP A 26 -5.00 -11.38 -4.69
C ASP A 26 -6.41 -10.87 -4.98
N MET A 27 -6.95 -9.98 -4.13
CA MET A 27 -8.23 -9.32 -4.38
C MET A 27 -8.20 -8.54 -5.71
N LEU A 28 -7.16 -7.74 -5.94
CA LEU A 28 -6.97 -6.94 -7.16
C LEU A 28 -6.92 -7.80 -8.42
N ALA A 29 -6.35 -9.01 -8.33
CA ALA A 29 -6.30 -9.96 -9.45
C ALA A 29 -7.67 -10.52 -9.86
N THR A 30 -8.69 -10.36 -9.01
CA THR A 30 -10.07 -10.79 -9.31
C THR A 30 -10.94 -9.70 -9.93
N LEU A 31 -10.40 -8.49 -10.11
CA LEU A 31 -11.14 -7.35 -10.64
C LEU A 31 -11.13 -7.37 -12.17
N ASN A 32 -12.25 -7.02 -12.77
CA ASN A 32 -12.32 -6.68 -14.19
C ASN A 32 -11.94 -5.21 -14.44
N ASP A 33 -11.76 -4.84 -15.71
CA ASP A 33 -11.34 -3.48 -16.09
C ASP A 33 -12.28 -2.38 -15.56
N GLN A 34 -13.60 -2.60 -15.55
CA GLN A 34 -14.56 -1.63 -15.04
C GLN A 34 -14.41 -1.42 -13.52
N GLN A 35 -14.10 -2.48 -12.77
CA GLN A 35 -13.87 -2.40 -11.33
C GLN A 35 -12.58 -1.64 -11.01
N TRP A 36 -11.53 -1.79 -11.81
CA TRP A 36 -10.30 -0.99 -11.67
C TRP A 36 -10.52 0.51 -11.88
N GLU A 37 -11.51 0.86 -12.71
CA GLU A 37 -11.90 2.23 -13.02
C GLU A 37 -12.97 2.80 -12.07
N THR A 38 -13.48 2.00 -11.14
CA THR A 38 -14.48 2.43 -10.16
C THR A 38 -13.88 3.40 -9.14
N ALA A 39 -14.66 4.41 -8.73
CA ALA A 39 -14.28 5.32 -7.66
C ALA A 39 -14.01 4.56 -6.35
N SER A 40 -12.88 4.84 -5.72
CA SER A 40 -12.52 4.31 -4.40
C SER A 40 -13.15 5.13 -3.28
N LEU A 41 -12.97 4.70 -2.04
CA LEU A 41 -13.31 5.53 -0.87
C LEU A 41 -12.31 6.68 -0.64
N CYS A 42 -11.15 6.65 -1.28
CA CYS A 42 -10.25 7.80 -1.35
C CYS A 42 -10.80 8.84 -2.34
N ALA A 43 -11.22 10.00 -1.83
CA ALA A 43 -11.84 11.05 -2.65
C ALA A 43 -10.97 11.44 -3.86
N GLY A 44 -11.59 11.38 -5.05
CA GLY A 44 -10.93 11.73 -6.31
C GLY A 44 -10.03 10.64 -6.90
N TRP A 45 -9.91 9.47 -6.26
CA TRP A 45 -9.10 8.34 -6.73
C TRP A 45 -9.98 7.15 -7.10
N ARG A 46 -9.67 6.51 -8.23
CA ARG A 46 -10.20 5.20 -8.61
C ARG A 46 -9.43 4.10 -7.88
N VAL A 47 -9.91 2.86 -7.96
CA VAL A 47 -9.21 1.68 -7.41
C VAL A 47 -7.75 1.62 -7.89
N ARG A 48 -7.52 1.81 -9.19
CA ARG A 48 -6.15 1.85 -9.74
C ARG A 48 -5.25 2.96 -9.18
N ASP A 49 -5.83 4.10 -8.83
CA ASP A 49 -5.07 5.23 -8.30
C ASP A 49 -4.63 4.93 -6.85
N VAL A 50 -5.47 4.24 -6.06
CA VAL A 50 -5.10 3.75 -4.72
C VAL A 50 -4.03 2.65 -4.81
N ALA A 51 -4.16 1.70 -5.75
CA ALA A 51 -3.13 0.67 -5.97
C ALA A 51 -1.77 1.29 -6.34
N ALA A 52 -1.76 2.32 -7.19
CA ALA A 52 -0.56 3.09 -7.51
C ALA A 52 0.04 3.78 -6.27
N HIS A 53 -0.81 4.35 -5.41
CA HIS A 53 -0.35 4.93 -4.14
C HIS A 53 0.28 3.87 -3.22
N ASN A 54 -0.30 2.68 -3.12
CA ASN A 54 0.29 1.59 -2.35
C ASN A 54 1.65 1.18 -2.91
N ILE A 55 1.81 1.08 -4.23
CA ILE A 55 3.10 0.79 -4.87
C ILE A 55 4.14 1.86 -4.51
N GLU A 56 3.80 3.14 -4.63
CA GLU A 56 4.72 4.24 -4.27
C GLU A 56 5.12 4.19 -2.79
N THR A 57 4.18 3.84 -1.91
CA THR A 57 4.46 3.66 -0.48
C THR A 57 5.35 2.45 -0.23
N GLN A 58 5.11 1.33 -0.90
CA GLN A 58 5.90 0.10 -0.82
C GLN A 58 7.33 0.30 -1.35
N LEU A 59 7.53 1.17 -2.33
CA LEU A 59 8.83 1.55 -2.86
C LEU A 59 9.57 2.62 -2.02
N MET A 60 8.87 3.22 -1.06
CA MET A 60 9.40 4.34 -0.30
C MET A 60 10.50 3.90 0.67
N THR A 61 11.52 4.72 0.78
CA THR A 61 12.56 4.65 1.82
C THR A 61 12.64 6.01 2.51
N PRO A 62 13.27 6.12 3.69
CA PRO A 62 13.44 7.42 4.34
C PRO A 62 14.07 8.49 3.44
N GLY A 63 15.12 8.13 2.69
CA GLY A 63 15.78 9.04 1.75
C GLY A 63 14.90 9.42 0.56
N ARG A 64 14.18 8.46 -0.04
CA ARG A 64 13.25 8.73 -1.15
C ARG A 64 12.12 9.65 -0.69
N PHE A 65 11.57 9.42 0.49
CA PHE A 65 10.53 10.26 1.09
C PHE A 65 11.02 11.70 1.24
N ILE A 66 12.16 11.92 1.89
CA ILE A 66 12.69 13.28 2.11
C ILE A 66 12.93 13.99 0.77
N SER A 67 13.53 13.30 -0.20
CA SER A 67 13.79 13.85 -1.53
C SER A 67 12.51 14.28 -2.25
N GLN A 68 11.48 13.41 -2.28
CA GLN A 68 10.20 13.72 -2.91
C GLN A 68 9.43 14.81 -2.17
N TYR A 69 9.47 14.81 -0.83
CA TYR A 69 8.81 15.81 0.00
C TYR A 69 9.41 17.20 -0.19
N LEU A 70 10.75 17.30 -0.24
CA LEU A 70 11.45 18.53 -0.61
C LEU A 70 11.10 18.97 -2.04
N GLY A 71 11.12 18.04 -2.99
CA GLY A 71 10.81 18.31 -4.40
C GLY A 71 9.37 18.77 -4.68
N THR A 72 8.48 18.70 -3.69
CA THR A 72 7.10 19.20 -3.78
C THR A 72 6.84 20.45 -2.92
N GLY A 73 7.90 21.02 -2.33
CA GLY A 73 7.81 22.19 -1.46
C GLY A 73 7.12 21.87 -0.14
N PHE A 74 7.39 20.70 0.45
CA PHE A 74 6.82 20.25 1.72
C PHE A 74 5.30 20.01 1.68
N ARG A 75 4.72 19.74 0.50
CA ARG A 75 3.29 19.51 0.31
C ARG A 75 3.01 18.01 0.11
N PHE A 76 2.64 17.33 1.19
CA PHE A 76 2.45 15.87 1.19
C PHE A 76 1.39 15.39 0.17
N HIS A 77 0.25 16.08 0.08
CA HIS A 77 -0.77 15.76 -0.92
C HIS A 77 -0.26 15.87 -2.35
N ALA A 78 0.58 16.88 -2.64
CA ALA A 78 1.17 17.03 -3.96
C ALA A 78 2.20 15.92 -4.26
N MET A 79 2.91 15.45 -3.24
CA MET A 79 3.82 14.29 -3.36
C MET A 79 3.06 13.02 -3.74
N ASN A 80 1.98 12.71 -3.00
CA ASN A 80 1.16 11.54 -3.30
C ASN A 80 0.51 11.63 -4.69
N ALA A 81 -0.07 12.79 -5.03
CA ALA A 81 -0.67 12.99 -6.35
C ALA A 81 0.35 12.78 -7.48
N LYS A 82 1.56 13.34 -7.34
CA LYS A 82 2.64 13.17 -8.33
C LYS A 82 3.06 11.70 -8.47
N GLY A 83 3.13 10.94 -7.38
CA GLY A 83 3.44 9.51 -7.40
C GLY A 83 2.36 8.69 -8.11
N VAL A 84 1.09 8.96 -7.82
CA VAL A 84 -0.05 8.32 -8.50
C VAL A 84 -0.07 8.67 -9.99
N ASP A 85 0.15 9.95 -10.34
CA ASP A 85 0.17 10.43 -11.72
C ASP A 85 1.17 9.66 -12.60
N ALA A 86 2.32 9.25 -12.03
CA ALA A 86 3.34 8.47 -12.74
C ALA A 86 2.87 7.06 -13.20
N HIS A 87 1.76 6.57 -12.65
CA HIS A 87 1.20 5.25 -12.94
C HIS A 87 -0.13 5.30 -13.71
N ARG A 88 -0.71 6.50 -13.90
CA ARG A 88 -2.08 6.67 -14.42
C ARG A 88 -2.30 6.11 -15.82
N THR A 89 -1.27 6.07 -16.65
CA THR A 89 -1.35 5.58 -18.03
C THR A 89 -0.89 4.14 -18.19
N GLN A 90 -0.45 3.47 -17.10
CA GLN A 90 0.01 2.08 -17.18
C GLN A 90 -1.17 1.13 -17.44
N PRO A 91 -0.97 0.04 -18.20
CA PRO A 91 -1.93 -1.06 -18.23
C PRO A 91 -2.17 -1.61 -16.83
N VAL A 92 -3.42 -2.02 -16.55
CA VAL A 92 -3.79 -2.61 -15.26
C VAL A 92 -2.99 -3.88 -14.96
N SER A 93 -2.68 -4.68 -15.98
CA SER A 93 -1.82 -5.86 -15.86
C SER A 93 -0.45 -5.53 -15.28
N ASP A 94 0.14 -4.42 -15.74
CA ASP A 94 1.49 -4.00 -15.35
C ASP A 94 1.47 -3.44 -13.94
N LEU A 95 0.41 -2.68 -13.60
CA LEU A 95 0.19 -2.17 -12.26
C LEU A 95 0.01 -3.31 -11.24
N LEU A 96 -0.77 -4.34 -11.59
CA LEU A 96 -0.96 -5.53 -10.75
C LEU A 96 0.34 -6.32 -10.57
N ALA A 97 1.11 -6.51 -11.65
CA ALA A 97 2.40 -7.18 -11.59
C ALA A 97 3.38 -6.42 -10.67
N GLN A 98 3.45 -5.10 -10.81
CA GLN A 98 4.29 -4.24 -9.98
C GLN A 98 3.84 -4.23 -8.51
N PHE A 99 2.53 -4.19 -8.25
CA PHE A 99 1.98 -4.31 -6.89
C PHE A 99 2.44 -5.62 -6.24
N ARG A 100 2.29 -6.76 -6.94
CA ARG A 100 2.71 -8.07 -6.42
C ARG A 100 4.22 -8.15 -6.19
N GLU A 101 5.01 -7.55 -7.07
CA GLU A 101 6.46 -7.47 -6.91
C GLU A 101 6.87 -6.63 -5.69
N THR A 102 6.18 -5.52 -5.45
CA THR A 102 6.54 -4.58 -4.39
C THR A 102 5.94 -4.95 -3.03
N ALA A 103 4.89 -5.78 -3.00
CA ALA A 103 4.22 -6.26 -1.79
C ALA A 103 5.16 -6.96 -0.78
N LYS A 104 6.20 -7.63 -1.27
CA LYS A 104 7.22 -8.35 -0.47
C LYS A 104 8.33 -7.45 0.09
N ARG A 105 8.33 -6.15 -0.20
CA ARG A 105 9.40 -5.24 0.24
C ARG A 105 9.25 -4.88 1.72
N SER A 106 10.39 -4.87 2.41
CA SER A 106 10.52 -4.34 3.78
C SER A 106 11.10 -2.93 3.77
N THR A 107 10.48 -2.04 2.99
CA THR A 107 10.84 -0.62 2.88
C THR A 107 9.64 0.25 3.26
N ALA A 108 9.90 1.39 3.90
CA ALA A 108 8.88 2.30 4.40
C ALA A 108 9.39 3.76 4.41
N PRO A 109 8.48 4.76 4.36
CA PRO A 109 8.81 6.14 4.73
C PRO A 109 9.21 6.22 6.22
N PRO A 110 9.77 7.36 6.67
CA PRO A 110 10.04 7.58 8.09
C PRO A 110 8.75 7.47 8.92
N GLY A 111 8.79 6.72 10.01
CA GLY A 111 7.66 6.59 10.94
C GLY A 111 7.52 5.19 11.54
N PRO A 112 6.49 4.97 12.37
CA PRO A 112 6.22 3.66 12.96
C PRO A 112 5.85 2.60 11.90
N LEU A 113 6.39 1.39 12.01
CA LEU A 113 6.04 0.29 11.08
C LEU A 113 4.56 -0.08 11.10
N MET A 114 3.88 0.07 12.24
CA MET A 114 2.44 -0.17 12.35
C MET A 114 1.62 0.71 11.40
N THR A 115 2.12 1.90 11.01
CA THR A 115 1.48 2.74 9.99
C THR A 115 1.45 2.07 8.63
N MET A 116 2.44 1.22 8.30
CA MET A 116 2.47 0.46 7.04
C MET A 116 1.49 -0.72 7.06
N LEU A 117 1.22 -1.31 8.22
CA LEU A 117 0.14 -2.28 8.34
C LEU A 117 -1.22 -1.58 8.15
N GLY A 118 -1.41 -0.43 8.80
CA GLY A 118 -2.61 0.39 8.61
C GLY A 118 -2.80 0.82 7.15
N GLU A 119 -1.73 1.21 6.46
CA GLU A 119 -1.74 1.53 5.04
C GLU A 119 -2.27 0.37 4.18
N ALA A 120 -1.74 -0.84 4.37
CA ALA A 120 -2.17 -2.02 3.62
C ALA A 120 -3.63 -2.41 3.93
N VAL A 121 -4.07 -2.30 5.19
CA VAL A 121 -5.45 -2.62 5.59
C VAL A 121 -6.44 -1.57 5.07
N ILE A 122 -6.22 -0.30 5.39
CA ILE A 122 -7.15 0.79 5.12
C ILE A 122 -7.32 0.96 3.60
N HIS A 123 -6.22 1.08 2.86
CA HIS A 123 -6.31 1.28 1.41
C HIS A 123 -6.73 0.02 0.66
N GLY A 124 -6.46 -1.17 1.22
CA GLY A 124 -7.08 -2.41 0.75
C GLY A 124 -8.61 -2.33 0.79
N GLU A 125 -9.18 -1.87 1.90
CA GLU A 125 -10.62 -1.70 2.08
C GLU A 125 -11.21 -0.56 1.25
N ASP A 126 -10.47 0.55 1.10
CA ASP A 126 -10.86 1.69 0.25
C ASP A 126 -11.05 1.26 -1.22
N MET A 127 -10.29 0.24 -1.65
CA MET A 127 -10.43 -0.40 -2.96
C MET A 127 -11.51 -1.48 -2.98
N ALA A 128 -11.54 -2.38 -1.99
CA ALA A 128 -12.39 -3.58 -2.04
C ALA A 128 -13.89 -3.26 -1.93
N ARG A 129 -14.27 -2.36 -1.02
CA ARG A 129 -15.69 -2.12 -0.69
C ARG A 129 -16.49 -1.56 -1.87
N PRO A 130 -16.02 -0.54 -2.62
CA PRO A 130 -16.79 0.03 -3.73
C PRO A 130 -17.07 -0.95 -4.87
N VAL A 131 -16.23 -1.99 -5.01
CA VAL A 131 -16.37 -3.02 -6.06
C VAL A 131 -16.98 -4.32 -5.54
N GLY A 132 -17.51 -4.31 -4.31
CA GLY A 132 -18.20 -5.45 -3.70
C GLY A 132 -17.30 -6.62 -3.31
N LYS A 133 -16.00 -6.38 -3.10
CA LYS A 133 -15.03 -7.39 -2.67
C LYS A 133 -14.80 -7.32 -1.16
N ARG A 134 -14.15 -8.35 -0.62
CA ARG A 134 -13.72 -8.44 0.78
C ARG A 134 -12.29 -8.93 0.84
N ILE A 135 -11.56 -8.47 1.86
CA ILE A 135 -10.22 -8.92 2.19
C ILE A 135 -10.25 -9.43 3.62
N ASP A 136 -9.81 -10.66 3.83
CA ASP A 136 -9.69 -11.21 5.19
C ASP A 136 -8.50 -10.56 5.90
N ILE A 137 -8.77 -9.74 6.90
CA ILE A 137 -7.73 -9.03 7.64
C ILE A 137 -7.00 -10.01 8.56
N SER A 138 -5.68 -10.04 8.48
CA SER A 138 -4.87 -10.84 9.42
C SER A 138 -5.11 -10.40 10.86
N PRO A 139 -5.24 -11.35 11.81
CA PRO A 139 -5.50 -11.06 13.22
C PRO A 139 -4.35 -10.29 13.91
#